data_AF-A0A3S9A7B3-F1
#
_entry.id   AF-A0A3S9A7B3-F1
#
_cell.length_a   1.000
_cell.length_b   1.000
_cell.length_c   1.000
_cell.angle_alpha   90.00
_cell.angle_beta   90.00
_cell.angle_gamma   90.00
#
_symmetry.space_group_name_H-M   'P 1'
#
loop_
_entity.id
_entity.type
_entity.pdbx_description
1 polymer ?
#
loop_
_entity_poly.entity_id
_entity_poly.type
_entity_poly.pdbx_seq_one_letter_code
_entity_poly.pdbx_strand_id
1 'polypeptide(L)'
;MFWRRTFTFSEQVWALLCEKPNRSGQWNDCSLEEKQAWLQVVRLRDQQSYKVQENLVVSIDGKHIQDEASFYLALGEAINGPFGYFGGNLDGLADCLCGGFGLESPFILRWRNFPSSYKGYPQKHAEFVVMLLQMFSERGCEIIVTDKD
;
A
#
# COMPACT_ATOMS: atom_id res chain seq x y z
N MET A 1 26.33 -27.51 -16.66
CA MET A 1 24.85 -27.42 -16.80
C MET A 1 24.36 -26.55 -15.66
N PHE A 2 24.14 -25.25 -15.90
CA PHE A 2 23.70 -24.32 -14.86
C PHE A 2 22.19 -24.44 -14.72
N TRP A 3 21.71 -25.11 -13.67
CA TRP A 3 20.32 -24.97 -13.24
C TRP A 3 20.14 -23.53 -12.76
N ARG A 4 19.46 -22.68 -13.54
CA ARG A 4 18.98 -21.41 -13.04
C ARG A 4 17.86 -21.71 -12.06
N ARG A 5 18.11 -21.51 -10.76
CA ARG A 5 17.06 -21.53 -9.74
C ARG A 5 16.04 -20.48 -10.13
N THR A 6 14.81 -20.88 -10.41
CA THR A 6 13.69 -19.95 -10.54
C THR A 6 13.32 -19.53 -9.13
N PHE A 7 13.60 -18.29 -8.78
CA PHE A 7 13.15 -17.72 -7.52
C PHE A 7 11.63 -17.56 -7.56
N THR A 8 10.96 -17.89 -6.46
CA THR A 8 9.57 -17.48 -6.21
C THR A 8 9.48 -15.95 -6.22
N PHE A 9 8.29 -15.38 -6.46
CA PHE A 9 8.13 -13.93 -6.42
C PHE A 9 8.56 -13.33 -5.07
N SER A 10 8.28 -14.01 -3.96
CA SER A 10 8.72 -13.55 -2.63
C SER A 10 10.24 -13.53 -2.49
N GLU A 11 10.95 -14.55 -3.00
CA GLU A 11 12.42 -14.55 -3.00
C GLU A 11 12.99 -13.41 -3.86
N GLN A 12 12.35 -13.07 -4.98
CA GLN A 12 12.75 -11.95 -5.83
C GLN A 12 12.56 -10.60 -5.12
N VAL A 13 11.39 -10.38 -4.51
CA VAL A 13 11.13 -9.15 -3.74
C VAL A 13 12.06 -9.06 -2.54
N TRP A 14 12.35 -10.17 -1.86
CA TRP A 14 13.30 -10.20 -0.75
C TRP A 14 14.71 -9.80 -1.20
N ALA A 15 15.16 -10.32 -2.36
CA ALA A 15 16.44 -9.94 -2.95
C ALA A 15 16.50 -8.44 -3.27
N LEU A 16 15.46 -7.88 -3.90
CA LEU A 16 15.34 -6.44 -4.15
C LEU A 16 15.43 -5.64 -2.85
N LEU A 17 14.69 -6.04 -1.81
CA LEU A 17 14.69 -5.36 -0.53
C LEU A 17 16.08 -5.37 0.15
N CYS A 18 16.84 -6.46 0.00
CA CYS A 18 18.22 -6.57 0.50
C CYS A 18 19.18 -5.57 -0.17
N GLU A 19 18.88 -5.09 -1.38
CA GLU A 19 19.64 -4.03 -2.06
C GLU A 19 19.40 -2.64 -1.44
N LYS A 20 18.53 -2.53 -0.43
CA LYS A 20 18.12 -1.29 0.25
C LYS A 20 17.63 -0.22 -0.74
N PRO A 21 16.64 -0.54 -1.58
CA PRO A 21 16.09 0.38 -2.55
C PRO A 21 15.51 1.60 -1.86
N ASN A 22 15.68 2.76 -2.49
CA ASN A 22 15.20 4.05 -1.99
C ASN A 22 14.12 4.68 -2.90
N ARG A 23 13.51 3.88 -3.77
CA ARG A 23 12.49 4.32 -4.73
C ARG A 23 11.18 3.54 -4.56
N SER A 24 10.08 4.28 -4.40
CA SER A 24 8.70 3.77 -4.39
C SER A 24 8.19 3.43 -5.80
N GLY A 25 7.14 2.61 -5.87
CA GLY A 25 6.45 2.26 -7.11
C GLY A 25 7.14 1.17 -7.94
N GLN A 26 8.09 0.42 -7.35
CA GLN A 26 8.74 -0.70 -8.04
C GLN A 26 7.78 -1.87 -8.32
N TRP A 27 6.65 -1.91 -7.60
CA TRP A 27 5.57 -2.88 -7.79
C TRP A 27 4.56 -2.47 -8.89
N ASN A 28 4.68 -1.27 -9.48
CA ASN A 28 3.67 -0.72 -10.40
C ASN A 28 3.40 -1.62 -11.61
N ASP A 29 4.47 -2.22 -12.16
CA ASP A 29 4.41 -3.07 -13.35
C ASP A 29 4.29 -4.56 -13.01
N CYS A 30 4.18 -4.91 -11.72
CA CYS A 30 4.04 -6.28 -11.25
C CYS A 30 2.63 -6.85 -11.52
N SER A 31 2.58 -8.18 -11.71
CA SER A 31 1.34 -8.96 -11.70
C SER A 31 0.66 -8.89 -10.32
N LEU A 32 -0.59 -9.35 -10.24
CA LEU A 32 -1.31 -9.43 -8.97
C LEU A 32 -0.59 -10.38 -7.99
N GLU A 33 -0.13 -11.53 -8.48
CA GLU A 33 0.59 -12.54 -7.69
C GLU A 33 1.92 -11.99 -7.16
N GLU A 34 2.63 -11.21 -7.98
CA GLU A 34 3.86 -10.52 -7.58
C GLU A 34 3.59 -9.45 -6.50
N LYS A 35 2.52 -8.66 -6.64
CA LYS A 35 2.10 -7.69 -5.62
C LYS A 35 1.68 -8.37 -4.32
N GLN A 36 1.02 -9.52 -4.39
CA GLN A 36 0.68 -10.32 -3.20
C GLN A 36 1.94 -10.84 -2.51
N ALA A 37 2.93 -11.33 -3.27
CA ALA A 37 4.23 -11.70 -2.71
C ALA A 37 4.94 -10.49 -2.08
N TRP A 38 4.83 -9.32 -2.71
CA TRP A 38 5.37 -8.07 -2.18
C TRP A 38 4.77 -7.73 -0.81
N LEU A 39 3.44 -7.79 -0.69
CA LEU A 39 2.73 -7.56 0.58
C LEU A 39 3.17 -8.53 1.69
N GLN A 40 3.37 -9.82 1.37
CA GLN A 40 3.89 -10.78 2.33
C GLN A 40 5.30 -10.41 2.79
N VAL A 41 6.17 -10.02 1.86
CA VAL A 41 7.55 -9.64 2.15
C VAL A 41 7.61 -8.38 3.02
N VAL A 42 6.89 -7.31 2.67
CA VAL A 42 6.92 -6.06 3.46
C VAL A 42 6.30 -6.24 4.83
N ARG A 43 5.24 -7.06 4.96
CA ARG A 43 4.62 -7.42 6.24
C ARG A 43 5.59 -8.17 7.15
N LEU A 44 6.29 -9.19 6.63
CA LEU A 44 7.22 -10.01 7.43
C LEU A 44 8.49 -9.24 7.81
N ARG A 45 8.94 -8.33 6.94
CA ARG A 45 10.06 -7.42 7.22
C ARG A 45 9.69 -6.36 8.25
N ASP A 46 8.41 -6.10 8.46
CA ASP A 46 7.99 -5.04 9.36
C ASP A 46 8.31 -5.35 10.83
N GLN A 47 9.54 -5.03 11.19
CA GLN A 47 10.11 -5.01 12.54
C GLN A 47 10.63 -3.59 12.84
N GLN A 48 10.04 -2.56 12.22
CA GLN A 48 10.57 -1.22 12.32
C GLN A 48 10.08 -0.53 13.59
N SER A 49 11.01 0.13 14.29
CA SER A 49 10.64 1.21 15.19
C SER A 49 10.25 2.40 14.33
N TYR A 50 8.95 2.62 14.21
CA TYR A 50 8.42 3.78 13.53
C TYR A 50 8.55 5.01 14.41
N LYS A 51 9.10 6.09 13.84
CA LYS A 51 8.86 7.41 14.43
C LYS A 51 7.44 7.80 14.05
N VAL A 52 6.52 7.75 15.02
CA VAL A 52 5.13 8.14 14.81
C VAL A 52 5.10 9.57 14.28
N GLN A 53 4.50 9.73 13.10
CA GLN A 53 4.22 11.02 12.51
C GLN A 53 2.78 11.41 12.85
N GLU A 54 2.55 12.68 13.15
CA GLU A 54 1.22 13.24 13.41
C GLU A 54 0.89 14.29 12.34
N ASN A 55 -0.40 14.50 12.06
CA ASN A 55 -0.90 15.54 11.17
C ASN A 55 -0.34 15.49 9.73
N LEU A 56 -0.05 14.29 9.23
CA LEU A 56 0.49 14.11 7.89
C LEU A 56 -0.63 14.12 6.84
N VAL A 57 -0.36 14.72 5.68
CA VAL A 57 -1.13 14.48 4.46
C VAL A 57 -0.48 13.33 3.71
N VAL A 58 -1.08 12.14 3.79
CA VAL A 58 -0.64 10.95 3.05
C VAL A 58 -1.18 11.05 1.63
N SER A 59 -0.34 10.90 0.61
CA SER A 59 -0.75 11.03 -0.78
C SER A 59 -0.57 9.72 -1.55
N ILE A 60 -1.65 9.21 -2.15
CA ILE A 60 -1.65 8.06 -3.07
C ILE A 60 -2.13 8.49 -4.46
N ASP A 61 -1.71 7.77 -5.50
CA ASP A 61 -2.06 8.05 -6.90
C ASP A 61 -2.88 6.92 -7.51
N GLY A 62 -4.13 7.21 -7.84
CA GLY A 62 -5.08 6.28 -8.44
C GLY A 62 -4.62 5.70 -9.79
N LYS A 63 -3.68 6.34 -10.49
CA LYS A 63 -3.11 5.79 -11.73
C LYS A 63 -2.42 4.44 -11.51
N HIS A 64 -1.86 4.21 -10.32
CA HIS A 64 -1.16 2.97 -9.99
C HIS A 64 -2.03 1.94 -9.27
N ILE A 65 -3.25 2.32 -8.87
CA ILE A 65 -4.15 1.47 -8.07
C ILE A 65 -5.12 0.75 -9.01
N GLN A 66 -4.78 -0.47 -9.44
CA GLN A 66 -5.59 -1.26 -10.37
C GLN A 66 -6.26 -2.49 -9.72
N ASP A 67 -5.84 -2.82 -8.51
CA ASP A 67 -6.31 -3.93 -7.69
C ASP A 67 -6.11 -3.62 -6.19
N GLU A 68 -6.68 -4.42 -5.30
CA GLU A 68 -6.59 -4.15 -3.86
C GLU A 68 -5.15 -4.21 -3.33
N ALA A 69 -4.32 -5.10 -3.89
CA ALA A 69 -2.93 -5.21 -3.48
C ALA A 69 -2.14 -3.92 -3.81
N SER A 70 -2.39 -3.33 -4.98
CA SER A 70 -1.81 -2.04 -5.36
C SER A 70 -2.23 -0.88 -4.44
N PHE A 71 -3.45 -0.90 -3.89
CA PHE A 71 -3.86 0.09 -2.88
C PHE A 71 -3.01 -0.03 -1.62
N TYR A 72 -2.88 -1.23 -1.06
CA TYR A 72 -2.10 -1.43 0.17
C TYR A 72 -0.62 -1.11 -0.02
N LEU A 73 -0.04 -1.45 -1.17
CA LEU A 73 1.35 -1.11 -1.51
C LEU A 73 1.55 0.40 -1.64
N ALA A 74 0.65 1.10 -2.35
CA ALA A 74 0.70 2.55 -2.47
C ALA A 74 0.59 3.26 -1.12
N LEU A 75 -0.33 2.80 -0.27
CA LEU A 75 -0.54 3.36 1.07
C LEU A 75 0.68 3.12 1.97
N GLY A 76 1.18 1.88 2.01
CA GLY A 76 2.36 1.52 2.78
C GLY A 76 3.59 2.33 2.38
N GLU A 77 3.81 2.53 1.07
CA GLU A 77 4.92 3.35 0.60
C GLU A 77 4.75 4.85 0.85
N ALA A 78 3.52 5.35 0.81
CA ALA A 78 3.24 6.76 1.11
C ALA A 78 3.48 7.11 2.58
N ILE A 79 3.31 6.14 3.49
CA ILE A 79 3.47 6.33 4.94
C ILE A 79 4.90 6.01 5.38
N ASN A 80 5.41 4.85 4.99
CA ASN A 80 6.65 4.28 5.53
C ASN A 80 7.82 4.28 4.54
N GLY A 81 7.65 4.95 3.40
CA GLY A 81 8.66 5.06 2.36
C GLY A 81 8.77 3.80 1.49
N PRO A 82 9.77 3.72 0.60
CA PRO A 82 9.96 2.59 -0.30
C PRO A 82 9.90 1.23 0.41
N PHE A 83 9.12 0.28 -0.13
CA PHE A 83 8.85 -1.01 0.53
C PHE A 83 8.23 -0.89 1.94
N GLY A 84 7.45 0.17 2.17
CA GLY A 84 6.71 0.41 3.40
C GLY A 84 5.48 -0.49 3.51
N TYR A 85 5.12 -0.85 4.74
CA TYR A 85 3.93 -1.62 5.06
C TYR A 85 2.94 -0.76 5.84
N PHE A 86 1.65 -0.82 5.51
CA PHE A 86 0.57 -0.23 6.31
C PHE A 86 -0.73 -1.00 6.04
N GLY A 87 -0.73 -2.28 6.43
CA GLY A 87 -1.80 -3.23 6.12
C GLY A 87 -1.60 -3.94 4.78
N GLY A 88 -2.18 -5.14 4.65
CA GLY A 88 -2.19 -5.92 3.40
C GLY A 88 -3.55 -6.55 3.07
N ASN A 89 -4.55 -6.21 3.89
CA ASN A 89 -5.96 -6.55 3.84
C ASN A 89 -6.70 -5.60 4.80
N LEU A 90 -8.03 -5.69 4.88
CA LEU A 90 -8.84 -4.79 5.72
C LEU A 90 -8.51 -4.92 7.21
N ASP A 91 -8.36 -6.15 7.72
CA ASP A 91 -8.03 -6.38 9.13
C ASP A 91 -6.65 -5.79 9.49
N GLY A 92 -5.64 -6.05 8.66
CA GLY A 92 -4.30 -5.52 8.88
C GLY A 92 -4.23 -3.99 8.74
N LEU A 93 -5.06 -3.39 7.89
CA LEU A 93 -5.20 -1.94 7.85
C LEU A 93 -5.88 -1.40 9.12
N ALA A 94 -6.93 -2.06 9.59
CA ALA A 94 -7.61 -1.68 10.83
C ALA A 94 -6.66 -1.76 12.04
N ASP A 95 -5.79 -2.77 12.09
CA ASP A 95 -4.71 -2.88 13.08
C ASP A 95 -3.71 -1.71 12.95
N CYS A 96 -3.27 -1.39 11.72
CA CYS A 96 -2.34 -0.29 11.49
C CYS A 96 -2.89 1.06 11.93
N LEU A 97 -4.20 1.29 11.73
CA LEU A 97 -4.89 2.51 12.15
C LEU A 97 -5.02 2.65 13.66
N CYS A 98 -4.81 1.59 14.45
CA CYS A 98 -4.73 1.67 15.91
C CYS A 98 -3.39 2.24 16.42
N GLY A 99 -2.40 2.44 15.53
CA GLY A 99 -1.10 3.02 15.86
C GLY A 99 0.03 2.00 16.01
N GLY A 100 1.26 2.51 16.09
CA GLY A 100 2.49 1.70 16.13
C GLY A 100 3.06 1.27 14.78
N PHE A 101 2.49 1.74 13.66
CA PHE A 101 2.87 1.34 12.29
C PHE A 101 3.32 2.50 11.38
N GLY A 102 3.89 3.58 11.93
CA GLY A 102 4.39 4.73 11.14
C GLY A 102 3.53 5.98 11.25
N LEU A 103 2.23 5.79 11.33
CA LEU A 103 1.24 6.86 11.35
C LEU A 103 0.09 6.46 12.26
N GLU A 104 -0.36 7.42 13.07
CA GLU A 104 -1.53 7.27 13.92
C GLU A 104 -2.69 8.10 13.36
N SER A 105 -3.90 7.54 13.45
CA SER A 105 -5.12 8.31 13.15
C SER A 105 -5.37 9.36 14.23
N PRO A 106 -5.91 10.55 13.88
CA PRO A 106 -6.40 10.94 12.55
C PRO A 106 -5.32 11.54 11.64
N PHE A 107 -5.49 11.39 10.33
CA PHE A 107 -4.67 12.03 9.30
C PHE A 107 -5.50 12.35 8.04
N ILE A 108 -4.90 13.03 7.06
CA ILE A 108 -5.55 13.32 5.78
C ILE A 108 -5.01 12.37 4.71
N LEU A 109 -5.89 11.59 4.08
CA LEU A 109 -5.56 10.81 2.89
C LEU A 109 -5.95 11.58 1.63
N ARG A 110 -4.96 12.05 0.89
CA ARG A 110 -5.13 12.63 -0.44
C ARG A 110 -5.03 11.53 -1.51
N TRP A 111 -6.15 11.20 -2.13
CA TRP A 111 -6.23 10.23 -3.21
C TRP A 111 -6.31 10.94 -4.56
N ARG A 112 -5.15 11.11 -5.18
CA ARG A 112 -5.03 11.80 -6.47
C ARG A 112 -5.45 10.91 -7.62
N ASN A 113 -5.93 11.50 -8.71
CA ASN A 113 -6.36 10.78 -9.92
C ASN A 113 -7.36 9.65 -9.60
N PHE A 114 -8.29 9.89 -8.66
CA PHE A 114 -9.20 8.88 -8.11
C PHE A 114 -9.98 8.11 -9.18
N PRO A 115 -10.55 8.74 -10.23
CA PRO A 115 -11.25 8.03 -11.31
C PRO A 115 -10.37 7.07 -12.14
N SER A 116 -9.04 7.14 -11.99
CA SER A 116 -8.11 6.19 -12.63
C SER A 116 -7.90 4.92 -11.80
N SER A 117 -8.36 4.91 -10.56
CA SER A 117 -8.28 3.74 -9.68
C SER A 117 -9.25 2.66 -10.15
N TYR A 118 -8.83 1.40 -10.13
CA TYR A 118 -9.63 0.24 -10.51
C TYR A 118 -10.27 0.35 -11.89
N LYS A 119 -9.67 1.13 -12.81
CA LYS A 119 -10.29 1.52 -14.09
C LYS A 119 -10.73 0.33 -14.94
N GLY A 120 -10.03 -0.80 -14.84
CA GLY A 120 -10.39 -2.04 -15.54
C GLY A 120 -11.67 -2.71 -15.00
N TYR A 121 -11.95 -2.61 -13.70
CA TYR A 121 -13.03 -3.34 -13.02
C TYR A 121 -13.65 -2.56 -11.85
N PRO A 122 -14.16 -1.32 -12.04
CA PRO A 122 -14.55 -0.45 -10.93
C PRO A 122 -15.70 -1.03 -10.09
N GLN A 123 -16.66 -1.73 -10.71
CA GLN A 123 -17.77 -2.36 -9.99
C GLN A 123 -17.31 -3.49 -9.06
N LYS A 124 -16.24 -4.21 -9.43
CA LYS A 124 -15.67 -5.30 -8.62
C LYS A 124 -15.08 -4.79 -7.30
N HIS A 125 -14.63 -3.53 -7.27
CA HIS A 125 -13.94 -2.94 -6.12
C HIS A 125 -14.79 -1.90 -5.38
N ALA A 126 -16.06 -1.70 -5.78
CA ALA A 126 -16.92 -0.69 -5.17
C ALA A 126 -17.17 -0.96 -3.67
N GLU A 127 -17.46 -2.21 -3.30
CA GLU A 127 -17.63 -2.62 -1.91
C GLU A 127 -16.36 -2.39 -1.10
N PHE A 128 -15.20 -2.81 -1.64
CA PHE A 128 -13.90 -2.57 -1.03
C PHE A 128 -13.65 -1.08 -0.74
N VAL A 129 -13.89 -0.21 -1.72
CA VAL A 129 -13.73 1.23 -1.56
C VAL A 129 -14.68 1.78 -0.48
N VAL A 130 -15.93 1.35 -0.45
CA VAL A 130 -16.88 1.76 0.61
C VAL A 130 -16.37 1.37 1.99
N MET A 131 -15.87 0.14 2.15
CA MET A 131 -15.30 -0.33 3.43
C MET A 131 -14.07 0.50 3.84
N LEU A 132 -13.20 0.85 2.90
CA LEU A 132 -12.06 1.74 3.18
C LEU A 132 -12.53 3.12 3.67
N LEU A 133 -13.45 3.76 2.94
CA LEU A 133 -13.95 5.09 3.30
C LEU A 133 -14.59 5.09 4.69
N GLN A 134 -15.37 4.04 5.01
CA GLN A 134 -15.96 3.86 6.34
C GLN A 134 -14.88 3.70 7.41
N MET A 135 -13.91 2.81 7.20
CA MET A 135 -12.83 2.55 8.16
C MET A 135 -12.01 3.80 8.48
N PHE A 136 -11.64 4.60 7.47
CA PHE A 136 -10.94 5.86 7.69
C PHE A 136 -11.82 6.88 8.43
N SER A 137 -13.10 6.99 8.07
CA SER A 137 -14.06 7.89 8.72
C SER A 137 -14.27 7.56 10.20
N GLU A 138 -14.42 6.27 10.54
CA GLU A 138 -14.54 5.79 11.93
C GLU A 138 -13.31 6.12 12.79
N ARG A 139 -12.15 6.33 12.15
CA ARG A 139 -10.89 6.75 12.79
C ARG A 139 -10.64 8.25 12.69
N GLY A 140 -11.63 9.04 12.26
CA GLY A 140 -11.54 10.49 12.14
C GLY A 140 -10.58 10.97 11.04
N CYS A 141 -10.20 10.10 10.10
CA CYS A 141 -9.35 10.48 8.98
C CYS A 141 -10.18 11.18 7.88
N GLU A 142 -9.65 12.26 7.33
CA GLU A 142 -10.26 12.96 6.20
C GLU A 142 -9.75 12.38 4.88
N ILE A 143 -10.65 12.21 3.90
CA ILE A 143 -10.28 11.75 2.56
C ILE A 143 -10.57 12.84 1.54
N ILE A 144 -9.54 13.25 0.83
CA ILE A 144 -9.62 14.24 -0.25
C ILE A 144 -9.34 13.53 -1.57
N VAL A 145 -10.33 13.46 -2.46
CA VAL A 145 -10.20 12.88 -3.80
C VAL A 145 -10.02 13.96 -4.86
N THR A 146 -9.19 13.71 -5.88
CA THR A 146 -9.04 14.61 -7.04
C THR A 146 -9.13 13.84 -8.36
N ASP A 147 -9.69 14.47 -9.40
CA ASP A 147 -9.89 13.83 -10.71
C ASP A 147 -8.63 13.81 -11.58
N LYS A 148 -7.86 14.90 -11.57
CA LYS A 148 -6.57 15.05 -12.25
C LYS A 148 -5.69 16.03 -11.47
N ASP A 149 -4.40 15.71 -11.39
CA ASP A 149 -3.36 16.66 -10.98
C ASP A 149 -2.97 17.59 -12.14
#